data_AF-A0A925XC71-F1
#
_entry.id   AF-A0A925XC71-F1
#
_cell.length_a   1.000
_cell.length_b   1.000
_cell.length_c   1.000
_cell.angle_alpha   90.00
_cell.angle_beta   90.00
_cell.angle_gamma   90.00
#
_symmetry.space_group_name_H-M   'P 1'
#
loop_
_entity.id
_entity.type
_entity.pdbx_description
1 polymer ?
#
loop_
_entity_poly.entity_id
_entity_poly.type
_entity_poly.pdbx_seq_one_letter_code
_entity_poly.pdbx_strand_id
1 'polypeptide(L)'
;MELSRIIISEINDQQVIFLREVEGERSFPILIGLFEATSIDRRVKGETPLRPLTHDLLKASIEALGGELQDVVINSLEDHTYYAAIRIKKDGELVEVDSRPS
;
A
#
# COMPACT_ATOMS: atom_id res chain seq x y z
N MET A 1 -5.77 -4.27 -9.76
CA MET A 1 -4.65 -5.12 -9.27
C MET A 1 -4.98 -5.54 -7.86
N GLU A 2 -4.56 -6.74 -7.44
CA GLU A 2 -4.72 -7.25 -6.08
C GLU A 2 -3.39 -7.84 -5.58
N LEU A 3 -3.19 -7.80 -4.26
CA LEU A 3 -2.05 -8.47 -3.65
C LEU A 3 -2.23 -9.98 -3.73
N SER A 4 -1.31 -10.66 -4.42
CA SER A 4 -1.37 -12.10 -4.64
C SER A 4 -0.41 -12.90 -3.77
N ARG A 5 0.76 -12.34 -3.44
CA ARG A 5 1.79 -13.00 -2.65
C ARG A 5 2.70 -11.99 -1.97
N ILE A 6 3.15 -12.32 -0.77
CA ILE A 6 4.23 -11.64 -0.03
C ILE A 6 5.33 -12.66 0.21
N ILE A 7 6.59 -12.30 -0.04
CA ILE A 7 7.77 -13.10 0.29
C ILE A 7 8.61 -12.30 1.27
N ILE A 8 8.70 -12.81 2.50
CA ILE A 8 9.51 -12.25 3.58
C ILE A 8 10.70 -13.17 3.83
N SER A 9 11.88 -12.59 3.92
CA SER A 9 13.15 -13.25 4.17
C SER A 9 13.84 -12.59 5.36
N GLU A 10 14.21 -13.38 6.36
CA GLU A 10 14.91 -12.87 7.56
C GLU A 10 16.39 -12.54 7.30
N ILE A 11 16.93 -12.96 6.16
CA ILE A 11 18.35 -12.80 5.80
C ILE A 11 18.58 -11.69 4.75
N ASN A 12 17.53 -11.22 4.08
CA ASN A 12 17.63 -10.19 3.04
C ASN A 12 16.99 -8.90 3.54
N ASP A 13 17.60 -7.76 3.21
CA ASP A 13 17.04 -6.44 3.55
C ASP A 13 15.77 -6.14 2.74
N GLN A 14 15.72 -6.60 1.49
CA GLN A 14 14.59 -6.39 0.58
C GLN A 14 13.63 -7.58 0.60
N GLN A 15 12.34 -7.25 0.64
CA GLN A 15 11.21 -8.17 0.57
C GLN A 15 10.49 -7.97 -0.76
N VAL A 16 9.69 -8.96 -1.16
CA VAL A 16 8.98 -8.89 -2.46
C VAL A 16 7.48 -9.06 -2.25
N ILE A 17 6.69 -8.16 -2.82
CA ILE A 17 5.25 -8.33 -3.00
C ILE A 17 4.92 -8.54 -4.47
N PHE A 18 3.92 -9.37 -4.74
CA PHE A 18 3.41 -9.60 -6.09
C PHE A 18 2.00 -9.05 -6.21
N LEU A 19 1.83 -8.10 -7.13
CA LEU A 19 0.52 -7.60 -7.52
C LEU A 19 0.07 -8.35 -8.78
N ARG A 20 -1.16 -8.86 -8.76
CA ARG A 20 -1.79 -9.55 -9.89
C ARG A 20 -2.93 -8.71 -10.46
N GLU A 21 -3.08 -8.76 -11.77
CA GLU A 21 -4.22 -8.16 -12.45
C GLU A 21 -5.53 -8.86 -12.03
N VAL A 22 -6.57 -8.06 -11.81
CA VAL A 22 -7.91 -8.59 -11.53
C VAL A 22 -8.47 -9.09 -12.85
N GLU A 23 -8.95 -10.33 -12.89
CA GLU A 23 -9.48 -10.98 -14.11
C GLU A 23 -8.46 -11.10 -15.27
N GLY A 24 -7.16 -11.07 -14.95
CA GLY A 24 -6.08 -11.23 -15.93
C GLY A 24 -4.96 -12.14 -15.43
N GLU A 25 -3.97 -12.38 -16.29
CA GLU A 25 -2.81 -13.22 -15.96
C GLU A 25 -1.54 -12.42 -15.64
N ARG A 26 -1.56 -11.09 -15.86
CA ARG A 26 -0.40 -10.24 -15.60
C ARG A 26 -0.13 -10.16 -14.11
N SER A 27 1.13 -10.26 -13.74
CA SER A 27 1.61 -9.97 -12.39
C SER A 27 2.95 -9.28 -12.46
N PHE A 28 3.26 -8.48 -11.45
CA PHE A 28 4.57 -7.85 -11.33
C PHE A 28 5.03 -7.79 -9.87
N PRO A 29 6.34 -7.94 -9.62
CA PRO A 29 6.92 -7.81 -8.30
C PRO A 29 7.24 -6.34 -7.96
N ILE A 30 7.10 -5.98 -6.69
CA ILE A 30 7.64 -4.73 -6.13
C ILE A 30 8.56 -5.09 -4.96
N LEU A 31 9.76 -4.52 -4.95
CA LEU A 31 10.70 -4.62 -3.84
C LEU A 31 10.33 -3.61 -2.76
N ILE A 32 10.20 -4.07 -1.52
CA ILE A 32 9.85 -3.25 -0.36
C ILE A 32 10.77 -3.59 0.83
N GLY A 33 10.80 -2.73 1.85
CA GLY A 33 11.55 -3.01 3.07
C GLY A 33 10.85 -4.00 4.00
N LEU A 34 11.59 -4.49 4.99
CA LEU A 34 11.06 -5.42 6.00
C LEU A 34 9.89 -4.84 6.79
N PHE A 35 9.94 -3.56 7.16
CA PHE A 35 8.91 -2.90 7.96
C PHE A 35 7.60 -2.73 7.18
N GLU A 36 7.69 -2.39 5.90
CA GLU A 36 6.54 -2.31 5.00
C GLU A 36 5.92 -3.70 4.81
N ALA A 37 6.74 -4.72 4.49
CA ALA A 37 6.26 -6.09 4.31
C ALA A 37 5.57 -6.64 5.56
N THR A 38 6.14 -6.39 6.74
CA THR A 38 5.56 -6.79 8.03
C THR A 38 4.21 -6.09 8.26
N SER A 39 4.10 -4.81 7.92
CA SER A 39 2.84 -4.07 8.07
C SER A 39 1.74 -4.63 7.17
N ILE A 40 2.07 -4.97 5.92
CA ILE A 40 1.13 -5.58 4.97
C ILE A 40 0.73 -6.99 5.43
N ASP A 41 1.69 -7.84 5.81
CA ASP A 41 1.46 -9.22 6.24
C ASP A 41 0.50 -9.30 7.43
N ARG A 42 0.68 -8.43 8.43
CA ARG A 42 -0.23 -8.35 9.58
C ARG A 42 -1.66 -8.03 9.16
N ARG A 43 -1.83 -7.09 8.22
CA ARG A 43 -3.17 -6.71 7.73
C ARG A 43 -3.82 -7.82 6.92
N VAL A 44 -3.04 -8.55 6.11
CA VAL A 44 -3.49 -9.73 5.34
C VAL A 44 -3.91 -10.87 6.27
N LYS A 45 -3.17 -11.09 7.35
CA LYS A 45 -3.52 -12.08 8.39
C LYS A 45 -4.71 -11.67 9.27
N GLY A 46 -5.19 -10.43 9.13
CA GLY A 46 -6.29 -9.90 9.94
C GLY A 46 -5.91 -9.68 11.41
N GLU A 47 -4.62 -9.47 11.69
CA GLU A 47 -4.16 -9.18 13.04
C GLU A 47 -4.56 -7.78 13.47
N THR A 48 -5.37 -7.68 14.52
CA THR A 48 -5.78 -6.38 15.09
C THR A 48 -4.84 -6.00 16.24
N PRO A 49 -4.09 -4.90 16.14
CA PRO A 49 -3.24 -4.43 17.23
C PRO A 49 -4.07 -3.84 18.38
N LEU A 50 -3.55 -3.88 19.62
CA LEU A 50 -4.20 -3.27 20.79
C LEU A 50 -4.31 -1.74 20.68
N ARG A 51 -3.42 -1.11 19.91
CA ARG A 51 -3.39 0.33 19.63
C ARG A 51 -3.21 0.53 18.13
N PRO A 52 -3.78 1.60 17.54
CA PRO A 52 -3.62 1.90 16.12
C PRO A 52 -2.14 2.01 15.74
N LEU A 53 -1.76 1.39 14.63
CA LEU A 53 -0.43 1.53 14.04
C LEU A 53 -0.45 2.67 13.02
N THR A 54 0.67 2.89 12.35
CA THR A 54 0.85 4.00 11.40
C THR A 54 -0.23 4.06 10.32
N HIS A 55 -0.56 2.92 9.69
CA HIS A 55 -1.57 2.86 8.63
C HIS A 55 -2.99 3.07 9.18
N ASP A 56 -3.29 2.53 10.36
CA ASP A 56 -4.58 2.75 11.03
C ASP A 56 -4.75 4.23 11.41
N LEU A 57 -3.69 4.84 11.95
CA LEU A 57 -3.64 6.25 12.30
C LEU A 57 -3.81 7.14 11.06
N LEU A 58 -3.14 6.80 9.95
CA LEU A 58 -3.27 7.54 8.69
C LEU A 58 -4.72 7.51 8.18
N LYS A 59 -5.33 6.32 8.12
CA LYS A 59 -6.74 6.18 7.73
C LYS A 59 -7.67 7.00 8.63
N ALA A 60 -7.51 6.87 9.95
CA ALA A 60 -8.33 7.59 10.92
C ALA A 60 -8.12 9.12 10.83
N SER A 61 -6.90 9.57 10.50
CA SER A 61 -6.60 10.98 10.32
C SER A 61 -7.26 11.55 9.06
N ILE A 62 -7.25 10.80 7.96
CA ILE A 62 -7.95 11.17 6.72
C ILE A 62 -9.45 11.32 7.00
N GLU A 63 -10.05 10.32 7.65
CA GLU A 63 -11.47 10.32 8.02
C GLU A 63 -11.83 11.48 8.96
N ALA A 64 -11.02 11.70 10.01
CA ALA A 64 -11.26 12.77 10.98
C ALA A 64 -11.16 14.18 10.37
N LEU A 65 -10.39 14.35 9.29
CA LEU A 65 -10.27 15.60 8.54
C LEU A 65 -11.31 15.74 7.41
N GLY A 66 -12.29 14.84 7.36
CA GLY A 66 -13.40 14.85 6.40
C GLY A 66 -13.06 14.27 5.02
N GLY A 67 -11.94 13.55 4.90
CA GLY A 67 -11.55 12.85 3.67
C GLY A 67 -12.09 11.42 3.61
N GLU A 68 -12.36 10.95 2.40
CA GLU A 68 -12.69 9.57 2.08
C GLU A 68 -11.59 8.99 1.20
N LEU A 69 -10.94 7.92 1.66
CA LEU A 69 -9.95 7.20 0.84
C LEU A 69 -10.67 6.51 -0.33
N GLN A 70 -10.35 6.89 -1.56
CA GLN A 70 -10.94 6.30 -2.77
C GLN A 70 -10.14 5.07 -3.22
N ASP A 71 -8.88 5.27 -3.58
CA ASP A 71 -7.97 4.20 -3.98
C ASP A 71 -6.50 4.66 -3.94
N VAL A 72 -5.60 3.75 -4.30
CA VAL A 72 -4.18 4.01 -4.49
C VAL A 72 -3.83 3.66 -5.93
N VAL A 73 -3.14 4.57 -6.62
CA VAL A 73 -2.75 4.39 -8.02
C VAL A 73 -1.24 4.35 -8.11
N ILE A 74 -0.68 3.25 -8.61
CA ILE A 74 0.73 3.16 -9.02
C ILE A 74 0.80 3.61 -10.48
N ASN A 75 1.38 4.78 -10.74
CA ASN A 75 1.21 5.49 -12.01
C ASN A 75 2.49 5.56 -12.88
N SER A 76 3.69 5.49 -12.28
CA SER A 76 4.95 5.55 -13.02
C SER A 76 6.05 4.68 -12.43
N LEU A 77 7.07 4.45 -13.26
CA LEU A 77 8.31 3.78 -12.92
C LEU A 77 9.45 4.60 -13.53
N GLU A 78 10.25 5.23 -12.69
CA GLU A 78 11.40 6.05 -13.10
C GLU A 78 12.62 5.60 -12.32
N ASP A 79 13.74 5.36 -13.01
CA ASP A 79 14.98 4.89 -12.39
C ASP A 79 14.79 3.71 -11.41
N HIS A 80 13.99 2.72 -11.82
CA HIS A 80 13.62 1.53 -11.03
C HIS A 80 12.82 1.83 -9.75
N THR A 81 12.29 3.04 -9.61
CA THR A 81 11.46 3.50 -8.50
C THR A 81 10.02 3.64 -8.96
N TYR A 82 9.12 2.88 -8.34
CA TYR A 82 7.69 3.02 -8.56
C TYR A 82 7.15 4.21 -7.77
N TYR A 83 6.29 5.00 -8.40
CA TYR A 83 5.55 6.09 -7.77
C TYR A 83 4.08 5.72 -7.65
N ALA A 84 3.47 6.17 -6.56
CA ALA A 84 2.06 5.99 -6.31
C ALA A 84 1.42 7.27 -5.76
N ALA A 85 0.11 7.36 -5.90
CA ALA A 85 -0.69 8.39 -5.27
C ALA A 85 -1.81 7.76 -4.45
N ILE A 86 -1.96 8.22 -3.21
CA ILE A 86 -3.15 7.97 -2.41
C ILE A 86 -4.19 9.01 -2.82
N ARG A 87 -5.32 8.56 -3.36
CA ARG A 87 -6.39 9.44 -3.83
C ARG A 87 -7.49 9.55 -2.78
N ILE A 88 -7.73 10.77 -2.33
CA ILE A 88 -8.65 11.11 -1.25
C ILE A 88 -9.74 12.02 -1.81
N LYS A 89 -10.99 11.63 -1.65
CA LYS A 89 -12.12 12.50 -1.98
C LYS A 89 -12.45 13.38 -0.77
N LYS A 90 -12.53 14.69 -0.98
CA LYS A 90 -12.91 15.66 0.06
C LYS A 90 -13.69 16.81 -0.57
N ASP A 91 -14.85 17.15 0.00
CA ASP A 91 -15.71 18.25 -0.46
C ASP A 91 -16.08 18.19 -1.96
N GLY A 92 -16.14 16.98 -2.52
CA GLY A 92 -16.43 16.74 -3.94
C GLY A 92 -15.20 16.81 -4.86
N GLU A 93 -14.04 17.19 -4.34
CA GLU A 93 -12.76 17.24 -5.07
C GLU A 93 -11.92 15.99 -4.80
N LEU A 94 -11.04 15.65 -5.76
CA LEU A 94 -10.07 14.58 -5.63
C LEU A 94 -8.71 15.18 -5.30
N VAL A 95 -8.20 14.86 -4.11
CA VAL A 95 -6.86 15.25 -3.65
C VAL A 95 -5.94 14.05 -3.80
N GLU A 96 -4.81 14.25 -4.47
CA GLU A 96 -3.77 13.23 -4.62
C GLU A 96 -2.60 13.53 -3.68
N VAL A 97 -2.20 12.53 -2.90
CA VAL A 97 -1.05 12.60 -2.00
C VAL A 97 0.00 11.63 -2.52
N ASP A 98 1.18 12.17 -2.86
CA ASP A 98 2.33 11.37 -3.31
C ASP A 98 2.71 10.32 -2.25
N SER A 99 2.99 9.11 -2.71
CA SER A 99 3.23 7.95 -1.85
C SER A 99 4.14 6.94 -2.53
N ARG A 100 4.81 6.13 -1.71
CA ARG A 100 5.38 4.87 -2.18
C ARG A 100 4.25 3.86 -2.44
N PRO A 101 4.48 2.81 -3.27
CA PRO A 101 3.52 1.71 -3.42
C PRO A 101 3.35 0.82 -2.19
N SER A 102 4.33 0.86 -1.28
CA SER A 102 4.46 0.03 -0.08
C SER A 102 3.80 0.68 1.13
#